data_AF-A0A699V6Y3-F1
#
_entry.id   AF-A0A699V6Y3-F1
#
_cell.length_a   1.000
_cell.length_b   1.000
_cell.length_c   1.000
_cell.angle_alpha   90.00
_cell.angle_beta   90.00
_cell.angle_gamma   90.00
#
_symmetry.space_group_name_H-M   'P 1'
#
loop_
_entity.id
_entity.type
_entity.pdbx_description
1 polymer ?
#
loop_
_entity_poly.entity_id
_entity_poly.type
_entity_poly.pdbx_seq_one_letter_code
_entity_poly.pdbx_strand_id
1 'polypeptide(L)' 'MAFEHNSSKPVLHEMTPATISSGLVPNHPPLILFVPPSRTDWDLLLQPLFDELLNPPPCVDFPTPEVIAPSAEVVT' A
#
# COMPACT_ATOMS: atom_id res chain seq x y z
N MET A 1 -22.43 -50.38 30.56
CA MET A 1 -23.18 -50.61 29.30
C MET A 1 -23.66 -49.26 28.79
N ALA A 2 -23.71 -48.90 27.52
CA ALA A 2 -23.00 -49.22 26.27
C ALA A 2 -23.27 -47.97 25.39
N PHE A 3 -22.25 -47.44 24.71
CA PHE A 3 -22.41 -46.27 23.86
C PHE A 3 -22.79 -46.76 22.46
N GLU A 4 -24.04 -46.57 22.04
CA GLU A 4 -24.48 -46.94 20.69
C GLU A 4 -24.00 -45.88 19.70
N HIS A 5 -22.93 -46.21 18.99
CA HIS A 5 -22.35 -45.40 17.93
C HIS A 5 -23.17 -45.63 16.65
N ASN A 6 -24.14 -44.77 16.36
CA ASN A 6 -24.83 -44.78 15.07
C ASN A 6 -23.92 -44.15 14.01
N SER A 7 -23.28 -45.01 13.23
CA SER A 7 -22.54 -44.64 12.02
C SER A 7 -23.49 -44.59 10.80
N SER A 8 -23.07 -43.85 9.77
CA SER A 8 -23.64 -43.75 8.41
C SER A 8 -24.91 -42.91 8.29
N LYS A 9 -25.01 -41.88 7.44
CA LYS A 9 -24.20 -41.37 6.32
C LYS A 9 -24.77 -39.96 6.05
N PRO A 10 -23.98 -38.88 5.86
CA PRO A 10 -24.55 -37.69 5.25
C PRO A 10 -24.82 -38.02 3.77
N VAL A 11 -26.08 -38.03 3.38
CA VAL A 11 -26.48 -38.01 1.97
C VAL A 11 -25.95 -36.70 1.40
N LEU A 12 -24.90 -36.77 0.57
CA LEU A 12 -24.54 -35.66 -0.30
C LEU A 12 -25.67 -35.53 -1.32
N HIS A 13 -26.64 -34.67 -1.03
CA HIS A 13 -27.56 -34.23 -2.07
C HIS A 13 -26.71 -33.45 -3.08
N GLU A 14 -26.72 -33.92 -4.32
CA GLU A 14 -26.11 -33.23 -5.45
C GLU A 14 -26.73 -31.83 -5.52
N MET A 15 -25.98 -30.83 -5.08
CA MET A 15 -26.43 -29.45 -5.04
C MET A 15 -26.23 -28.89 -6.44
N THR A 16 -27.19 -29.16 -7.34
CA THR A 16 -27.20 -28.60 -8.69
C THR A 16 -27.10 -27.08 -8.57
N PRO A 17 -26.06 -26.42 -9.12
CA PRO A 17 -25.98 -24.97 -9.07
C PRO A 17 -27.06 -24.38 -9.98
N ALA A 18 -28.22 -24.07 -9.42
CA ALA A 18 -29.18 -23.21 -10.10
C ALA A 18 -28.67 -21.77 -9.97
N THR A 19 -28.01 -21.28 -11.02
CA THR A 19 -27.63 -19.87 -11.15
C THR A 19 -28.89 -19.02 -11.16
N ILE A 20 -29.24 -18.45 -10.01
CA ILE A 20 -30.28 -17.43 -9.93
C ILE A 20 -29.66 -16.15 -10.48
N SER A 21 -29.98 -15.80 -11.73
CA SER A 21 -29.58 -14.51 -12.30
C SER A 21 -30.33 -13.40 -11.56
N SER A 22 -29.71 -12.87 -10.51
CA SER A 22 -30.19 -11.63 -9.92
C SER A 22 -29.93 -10.53 -10.95
N GLY A 23 -30.99 -10.03 -11.60
CA GLY A 23 -30.97 -8.99 -12.63
C GLY A 23 -30.54 -7.60 -12.12
N LEU A 24 -29.50 -7.55 -11.30
CA LEU A 24 -28.80 -6.34 -10.92
C LEU A 24 -27.80 -6.01 -12.02
N VAL A 25 -28.17 -5.08 -12.89
CA VAL A 25 -27.23 -4.43 -13.80
C VAL A 25 -26.29 -3.58 -12.94
N PRO A 26 -24.98 -3.89 -12.87
CA PRO A 26 -24.03 -3.00 -12.24
C PRO A 26 -23.96 -1.74 -13.11
N ASN A 27 -24.37 -0.58 -12.57
CA ASN A 27 -24.03 0.69 -13.19
C ASN A 27 -22.53 0.90 -12.94
N HIS A 28 -21.70 0.40 -13.85
CA HIS A 28 -20.27 0.72 -13.84
C HIS A 28 -20.17 2.23 -14.12
N PRO A 29 -19.46 3.02 -13.29
CA PRO A 29 -19.18 4.42 -13.64
C PRO A 29 -18.54 4.43 -15.03
N PRO A 30 -18.80 5.40 -15.91
CA PRO A 30 -18.11 5.43 -17.19
C PRO A 30 -16.61 5.30 -16.89
N LEU A 31 -15.98 4.24 -17.41
CA LEU A 31 -14.54 4.13 -17.46
C LEU A 31 -14.13 5.28 -18.37
N ILE A 32 -14.03 6.49 -17.81
CA ILE A 32 -13.40 7.61 -18.47
C ILE A 32 -12.04 7.03 -18.83
N LEU A 33 -11.85 6.81 -20.13
CA LEU A 33 -10.73 6.08 -20.67
C LEU A 33 -9.49 6.65 -19.99
N PHE A 34 -8.81 5.84 -19.18
CA PHE A 34 -7.58 6.26 -18.53
C PHE A 34 -6.57 6.43 -19.65
N VAL A 35 -6.46 7.66 -20.16
CA VAL A 35 -5.42 8.03 -21.10
C VAL A 35 -4.18 8.22 -20.24
N PRO A 36 -3.18 7.33 -20.33
CA PRO A 36 -1.96 7.52 -19.58
C PRO A 36 -1.34 8.86 -20.00
N PRO A 37 -0.85 9.66 -19.04
CA PRO A 37 -0.11 10.88 -19.36
C PRO A 37 1.06 10.54 -20.29
N SER A 38 1.45 11.48 -21.14
CA SER A 38 2.66 11.30 -21.94
C SER A 38 3.88 11.23 -21.02
N ARG A 39 4.99 10.68 -21.51
CA ARG A 39 6.25 10.64 -20.75
C ARG A 39 6.65 12.02 -20.23
N THR A 40 6.47 13.06 -21.04
CA THR A 40 6.76 14.45 -20.67
C THR A 40 5.85 14.94 -19.54
N ASP A 41 4.56 14.57 -19.58
CA ASP A 41 3.62 14.95 -18.51
C ASP A 41 4.01 14.28 -17.19
N TRP A 42 4.42 13.01 -17.23
CA TRP A 42 4.97 12.33 -16.06
C TRP A 42 6.25 12.96 -15.55
N ASP A 43 7.18 13.31 -16.45
CA ASP A 43 8.44 13.95 -16.10
C ASP A 43 8.17 15.28 -15.38
N LEU A 44 7.22 16.10 -15.87
CA LEU A 44 6.83 17.36 -15.22
C LEU A 44 6.16 17.17 -13.86
N LEU A 45 5.29 16.16 -13.73
CA LEU A 45 4.59 15.87 -12.47
C LEU A 45 5.53 15.33 -11.39
N LEU A 46 6.57 14.58 -11.78
CA LEU A 46 7.50 13.94 -10.86
C LEU A 46 8.79 14.74 -10.63
N GLN A 47 9.13 15.68 -11.50
CA GLN A 47 10.32 16.53 -11.38
C GLN A 47 10.45 17.20 -10.01
N PRO A 48 9.45 17.95 -9.49
CA PRO A 48 9.59 18.63 -8.21
C PRO A 48 9.85 17.67 -7.05
N LEU A 49 9.23 16.48 -7.10
CA LEU A 49 9.40 15.45 -6.08
C LEU A 49 10.85 14.93 -6.05
N PHE A 50 11.45 14.74 -7.22
CA PHE A 50 12.85 14.32 -7.32
C PHE A 50 13.82 15.47 -7.05
N ASP A 51 13.50 16.69 -7.47
CA ASP A 51 14.33 17.86 -7.21
C ASP A 51 14.43 18.15 -5.72
N GLU A 52 13.32 18.03 -4.98
CA GLU A 52 13.32 18.15 -3.52
C GLU A 52 14.09 17.02 -2.82
N LEU A 53 14.06 15.80 -3.37
CA LEU A 53 14.79 14.65 -2.82
C LEU A 53 16.30 14.74 -3.08
N LEU A 54 16.70 15.17 -4.29
CA LEU A 54 18.09 15.24 -4.70
C LEU A 54 18.77 16.51 -4.22
N ASN A 55 18.03 17.60 -4.13
CA ASN A 55 18.49 18.91 -3.65
C ASN A 55 17.57 19.36 -2.52
N PRO A 56 17.61 18.68 -1.36
CA PRO A 56 16.81 19.12 -0.24
C PRO A 56 17.22 20.56 0.11
N PRO A 57 16.25 21.44 0.42
CA PRO A 57 16.60 22.77 0.91
C PRO A 57 17.51 22.60 2.14
N PRO A 58 18.48 23.52 2.35
CA PRO A 58 19.27 23.50 3.57
C PRO A 58 18.28 23.46 4.74
N CYS A 59 18.38 22.39 5.52
CA CYS A 59 17.50 22.17 6.67
C CYS A 59 17.51 23.46 7.47
N VAL A 60 16.35 24.12 7.60
CA VAL A 60 16.21 25.39 8.32
C VAL A 60 16.91 25.20 9.66
N ASP A 61 18.05 25.91 9.85
CA ASP A 61 19.03 25.61 10.90
C ASP A 61 18.32 25.40 12.23
N PHE A 62 18.34 24.15 12.72
CA PHE A 62 18.08 23.93 14.13
C PHE A 62 19.23 24.62 14.86
N PRO A 63 18.97 25.52 15.83
CA PRO A 63 20.05 26.17 16.57
C PRO A 63 20.89 25.10 17.26
N THR A 64 22.07 24.83 16.71
CA THR A 64 23.05 23.87 17.24
C THR A 64 23.53 24.37 18.60
N PRO A 65 23.42 23.60 19.70
CA PRO A 65 24.00 24.00 20.98
C PRO A 65 25.52 24.03 20.85
N GLU A 66 26.08 25.23 20.82
CA GLU A 66 27.51 25.49 20.86
C GLU A 66 28.05 25.05 22.23
N VAL A 67 28.46 23.79 22.34
CA VAL A 67 29.14 23.26 23.54
C VAL A 67 30.49 22.67 23.13
N ILE A 68 31.43 23.59 22.98
CA ILE A 68 32.87 23.52 23.29
C ILE A 68 33.37 22.11 23.69
N ALA A 69 34.15 21.47 22.82
CA ALA A 69 35.01 20.35 23.20
C ALA A 69 36.38 20.88 23.67
N PRO A 70 36.97 20.40 24.79
CA PRO A 70 38.34 20.71 25.16
C PRO A 70 39.31 19.89 24.29
N SER A 71 40.25 20.57 23.65
CA SER A 71 41.38 19.97 22.94
C SER A 71 42.25 19.18 23.91
N ALA A 72 42.32 17.86 23.73
CA ALA A 72 43.28 17.02 24.46
C ALA A 72 44.68 17.20 23.86
N GLU A 73 45.49 18.08 24.47
CA GLU A 73 46.94 18.08 24.34
C GLU A 73 47.51 17.15 25.43
N VAL A 74 47.80 15.90 25.07
CA VAL A 74 48.53 14.96 25.94
C VAL A 74 50.01 15.06 25.58
N VAL A 75 50.77 15.68 26.47
CA VAL A 75 52.23 15.59 26.53
C VAL A 75 52.57 14.41 27.44
N THR A 76 53.31 13.43 26.91
CA THR A 76 54.06 12.42 27.69
C THR A 76 55.39 12.16 27.01
#